data_AF-A0A1A9BT05-F1
#
_entry.id   AF-A0A1A9BT05-F1
#
_cell.length_a   1.000
_cell.length_b   1.000
_cell.length_c   1.000
_cell.angle_alpha   90.00
_cell.angle_beta   90.00
_cell.angle_gamma   90.00
#
_symmetry.space_group_name_H-M   'P 1'
#
loop_
_entity.id
_entity.type
_entity.pdbx_description
1 polymer ?
#
loop_
_entity_poly.entity_id
_entity_poly.type
_entity_poly.pdbx_seq_one_letter_code
_entity_poly.pdbx_strand_id
1 'polypeptide(L)'
;MRSSRIVAGPPVVDAGPVVLDGRGLTVADVLRLADGTARPVPDDAAMKRAGRSWDAARRIAATGRVYGRSTGVGANRTEDVPTEAAAGHGLRLLRSHAGAIGEELPARQVRAMLAVRANQILAGGAGLRPSVVSALCEALIGGAHPVVHEFGSVGTGDLAALAQMGLALAGEHPWRGTGAPRRSRWTTTTRSP
;
A
#
# COMPACT_ATOMS: atom_id res chain seq x y z
N MET A 1 -0.78 26.84 39.28
CA MET A 1 0.42 25.96 39.29
C MET A 1 -0.02 24.49 39.31
N ARG A 2 -0.02 23.81 38.16
CA ARG A 2 0.02 22.35 38.10
C ARG A 2 1.13 21.98 37.12
N SER A 3 2.26 21.58 37.69
CA SER A 3 3.42 21.10 36.94
C SER A 3 3.07 19.71 36.41
N SER A 4 2.74 19.62 35.12
CA SER A 4 2.61 18.35 34.42
C SER A 4 4.01 17.78 34.25
N ARG A 5 4.35 16.79 35.07
CA ARG A 5 5.55 15.97 34.88
C ARG A 5 5.43 15.26 33.53
N ILE A 6 6.28 15.65 32.58
CA ILE A 6 6.59 14.83 31.42
C ILE A 6 7.27 13.57 31.97
N VAL A 7 6.54 12.46 32.01
CA VAL A 7 7.14 11.15 32.23
C VAL A 7 7.99 10.87 30.99
N ALA A 8 9.31 10.89 31.15
CA ALA A 8 10.21 10.47 30.09
C ALA A 8 9.81 9.04 29.67
N GLY A 9 9.44 8.89 28.39
CA GLY A 9 9.19 7.57 27.81
C GLY A 9 10.41 6.67 27.97
N PRO A 10 10.24 5.33 27.93
CA PRO A 10 11.35 4.41 28.05
C PRO A 10 12.46 4.77 27.06
N PRO A 11 13.74 4.57 27.42
CA PRO A 11 14.85 4.89 26.54
C PRO A 11 14.62 4.21 25.19
N VAL A 12 14.80 4.95 24.11
CA VAL A 12 14.82 4.40 22.76
C VAL A 12 16.04 3.48 22.72
N VAL A 13 15.82 2.21 23.05
CA VAL A 13 16.75 1.14 22.76
C VAL A 13 17.01 1.22 21.26
N ASP A 14 18.27 1.06 20.86
CA ASP A 14 18.66 0.87 19.45
C ASP A 14 18.01 -0.44 18.98
N ALA A 15 16.73 -0.32 18.66
CA ALA A 15 15.89 -1.41 18.25
C ALA A 15 16.18 -1.55 16.77
N GLY A 16 16.73 -2.69 16.41
CA GLY A 16 17.08 -3.02 15.03
C GLY A 16 15.89 -2.96 14.06
N PRO A 17 16.05 -3.48 12.83
CA PRO A 17 15.00 -3.42 11.82
C PRO A 17 13.65 -3.95 12.31
N VAL A 18 12.57 -3.38 11.80
CA VAL A 18 11.22 -3.91 12.00
C VAL A 18 10.97 -4.99 10.97
N VAL A 19 10.76 -6.23 11.40
CA VAL A 19 10.41 -7.33 10.51
C VAL A 19 8.92 -7.24 10.14
N LEU A 20 8.63 -7.25 8.84
CA LEU A 20 7.27 -7.33 8.33
C LEU A 20 7.00 -8.79 7.94
N ASP A 21 6.24 -9.49 8.78
CA ASP A 21 5.92 -10.92 8.62
C ASP A 21 4.47 -11.17 8.22
N GLY A 22 3.67 -10.11 8.08
CA GLY A 22 2.25 -10.15 7.76
C GLY A 22 1.31 -10.41 8.93
N ARG A 23 1.79 -10.49 10.18
CA ARG A 23 0.99 -10.85 11.36
C ARG A 23 1.34 -10.08 12.63
N GLY A 24 2.62 -9.90 12.92
CA GLY A 24 3.13 -9.42 14.20
C GLY A 24 3.45 -7.92 14.30
N LEU A 25 3.01 -7.10 13.33
CA LEU A 25 3.31 -5.67 13.35
C LEU A 25 2.59 -4.96 14.50
N THR A 26 3.35 -4.42 15.45
CA THR A 26 2.80 -3.71 16.61
C THR A 26 2.59 -2.22 16.33
N VAL A 27 1.82 -1.53 17.18
CA VAL A 27 1.68 -0.06 17.12
C VAL A 27 3.04 0.61 17.27
N ALA A 28 3.89 0.15 18.19
CA ALA A 28 5.23 0.71 18.39
C ALA A 28 6.10 0.60 17.12
N ASP A 29 6.01 -0.53 16.41
CA ASP A 29 6.71 -0.72 15.14
C ASP A 29 6.19 0.21 14.04
N VAL A 30 4.86 0.40 13.95
CA VAL A 30 4.26 1.36 13.02
C VAL A 30 4.79 2.76 13.29
N LEU A 31 4.84 3.19 14.55
CA LEU A 31 5.37 4.51 14.91
C LEU A 31 6.84 4.64 14.52
N ARG A 32 7.67 3.63 14.81
CA ARG A 32 9.10 3.63 14.44
C ARG A 32 9.32 3.73 12.94
N LEU A 33 8.52 3.02 12.14
CA LEU A 33 8.56 3.12 10.68
C LEU A 33 8.04 4.47 10.17
N ALA A 34 6.97 4.99 10.76
CA ALA A 34 6.37 6.28 10.42
C ALA A 34 7.28 7.47 10.78
N ASP A 35 8.09 7.34 11.83
CA ASP A 35 9.05 8.33 12.29
C ASP A 35 10.43 8.16 11.63
N GLY A 36 10.66 7.05 10.93
CA GLY A 36 11.93 6.76 10.26
C GLY A 36 13.06 6.38 11.22
N THR A 37 12.72 5.99 12.45
CA THR A 37 13.68 5.51 13.45
C THR A 37 13.98 4.02 13.32
N ALA A 38 13.33 3.33 12.38
CA ALA A 38 13.64 1.95 12.00
C ALA A 38 13.41 1.74 10.49
N ARG A 39 14.14 0.76 9.93
CA ARG A 39 13.91 0.30 8.55
C ARG A 39 12.98 -0.93 8.55
N PRO A 40 12.05 -1.04 7.58
CA PRO A 40 11.27 -2.25 7.38
C PRO A 40 12.12 -3.34 6.70
N VAL A 41 11.94 -4.59 7.13
CA VAL A 41 12.54 -5.78 6.50
C VAL A 41 11.45 -6.82 6.27
N PRO A 42 11.00 -7.03 5.03
CA PRO A 42 10.05 -8.10 4.71
C PRO A 42 10.66 -9.47 5.04
N ASP A 43 9.93 -10.31 5.76
CA ASP A 43 10.30 -11.70 5.99
C ASP A 43 10.21 -12.51 4.68
N ASP A 44 11.19 -13.39 4.45
CA ASP A 44 11.28 -14.20 3.23
C ASP A 44 10.10 -15.17 3.08
N ALA A 45 9.67 -15.79 4.19
CA ALA A 45 8.52 -16.69 4.16
C ALA A 45 7.21 -15.92 3.87
N ALA A 46 7.11 -14.68 4.36
CA ALA A 46 6.02 -13.77 4.09
C ALA A 46 5.99 -13.30 2.62
N MET A 47 7.14 -12.94 2.05
CA MET A 47 7.25 -12.63 0.62
C MET A 47 6.84 -13.83 -0.25
N LYS A 48 7.26 -15.05 0.11
CA LYS A 48 6.82 -16.28 -0.56
C LYS A 48 5.31 -16.52 -0.43
N ARG A 49 4.70 -16.22 0.73
CA ARG A 49 3.23 -16.30 0.90
C ARG A 49 2.50 -15.30 0.02
N ALA A 50 2.95 -14.04 -0.03
CA ALA A 50 2.38 -13.04 -0.91
C ALA A 50 2.49 -13.48 -2.39
N GLY A 51 3.61 -14.09 -2.79
CA GLY A 51 3.79 -14.65 -4.13
C GLY A 51 2.77 -15.74 -4.46
N ARG A 52 2.59 -16.71 -3.56
CA ARG A 52 1.57 -17.77 -3.74
C ARG A 52 0.15 -17.19 -3.83
N SER A 53 -0.15 -16.17 -3.02
CA SER A 53 -1.43 -15.46 -3.04
C SER A 53 -1.69 -14.80 -4.41
N TRP A 54 -0.68 -14.08 -4.93
CA TRP A 54 -0.74 -13.47 -6.26
C TRP A 54 -1.01 -14.51 -7.36
N ASP A 55 -0.28 -15.62 -7.36
CA ASP A 55 -0.43 -16.66 -8.38
C ASP A 55 -1.79 -17.36 -8.28
N ALA A 56 -2.27 -17.63 -7.07
CA ALA A 56 -3.61 -18.17 -6.86
C ALA A 56 -4.69 -17.22 -7.39
N ALA A 57 -4.62 -15.93 -7.05
CA ALA A 57 -5.55 -14.92 -7.54
C ALA A 57 -5.52 -14.78 -9.08
N ARG A 58 -4.37 -15.01 -9.73
CA ARG A 58 -4.30 -15.06 -11.21
C ARG A 58 -4.98 -16.30 -11.77
N ARG A 59 -4.70 -17.48 -11.22
CA ARG A 59 -5.28 -18.75 -11.69
C ARG A 59 -6.80 -18.75 -11.57
N ILE A 60 -7.33 -18.35 -10.41
CA ILE A 60 -8.78 -18.32 -10.15
C ILE A 60 -9.50 -17.36 -11.11
N ALA A 61 -8.90 -16.19 -11.37
CA ALA A 61 -9.47 -15.22 -12.32
C ALA A 61 -9.44 -15.67 -13.78
N ALA A 62 -8.57 -16.63 -14.13
CA ALA A 62 -8.54 -17.23 -15.47
C ALA A 62 -9.63 -18.30 -15.67
N THR A 63 -10.20 -18.83 -14.58
CA THR A 63 -11.16 -19.95 -14.62
C THR A 63 -12.56 -19.55 -14.15
N GLY A 64 -12.76 -18.33 -13.64
CA GLY A 64 -14.04 -17.91 -13.09
C GLY A 64 -14.14 -16.43 -12.76
N ARG A 65 -15.33 -16.04 -12.28
CA ARG A 65 -15.66 -14.67 -11.89
C ARG A 65 -15.05 -14.34 -10.53
N VAL A 66 -14.27 -13.27 -10.48
CA VAL A 66 -13.59 -12.79 -9.29
C VAL A 66 -13.83 -11.29 -9.17
N TYR A 67 -14.48 -10.89 -8.08
CA TYR A 67 -14.82 -9.50 -7.77
C TYR A 67 -13.60 -8.57 -7.91
N GLY A 68 -13.73 -7.54 -8.74
CA GLY A 68 -12.67 -6.54 -8.97
C GLY A 68 -11.44 -7.04 -9.73
N ARG A 69 -11.46 -8.27 -10.28
CA ARG A 69 -10.39 -8.79 -11.14
C ARG A 69 -10.89 -9.22 -12.51
N SER A 70 -11.91 -10.08 -12.55
CA SER A 70 -12.62 -10.47 -13.78
C SER A 70 -14.05 -9.91 -13.84
N THR A 71 -14.47 -9.16 -12.82
CA THR A 71 -15.69 -8.36 -12.82
C THR A 71 -15.40 -6.92 -12.36
N GLY A 72 -16.37 -6.03 -12.53
CA GLY A 72 -16.36 -4.72 -11.89
C GLY A 72 -16.47 -4.79 -10.35
N VAL A 73 -16.53 -3.62 -9.72
CA VAL A 73 -16.68 -3.44 -8.27
C VAL A 73 -17.92 -2.60 -7.94
N GLY A 74 -18.40 -2.68 -6.69
CA GLY A 74 -19.55 -1.91 -6.21
C GLY A 74 -20.82 -2.26 -6.99
N ALA A 75 -21.50 -1.23 -7.50
CA ALA A 75 -22.69 -1.39 -8.35
C ALA A 75 -22.40 -2.22 -9.62
N ASN A 76 -21.16 -2.21 -10.11
CA ASN A 76 -20.75 -2.92 -11.33
C ASN A 76 -20.23 -4.34 -11.06
N ARG A 77 -20.50 -4.92 -9.89
CA ARG A 77 -20.01 -6.26 -9.50
C ARG A 77 -20.50 -7.40 -10.40
N THR A 78 -21.59 -7.17 -11.12
CA THR A 78 -22.18 -8.13 -12.07
C THR A 78 -21.67 -7.96 -13.49
N GLU A 79 -20.90 -6.90 -13.76
CA GLU A 79 -20.33 -6.64 -15.08
C GLU A 79 -19.00 -7.38 -15.23
N ASP A 80 -18.83 -8.09 -16.35
CA ASP A 80 -17.58 -8.78 -16.64
C ASP A 80 -16.51 -7.81 -17.15
N VAL A 81 -15.25 -8.12 -16.84
CA VAL A 81 -14.10 -7.38 -17.35
C VAL A 81 -13.44 -8.25 -18.41
N PRO A 82 -13.50 -7.88 -19.70
CA PRO A 82 -12.87 -8.65 -20.77
C PRO A 82 -11.36 -8.81 -20.54
N THR A 83 -10.82 -9.97 -20.92
CA THR A 83 -9.41 -10.34 -20.72
C THR A 83 -8.47 -9.32 -21.37
N GLU A 84 -8.84 -8.77 -22.52
CA GLU A 84 -8.11 -7.76 -23.28
C GLU A 84 -8.08 -6.42 -22.54
N ALA A 85 -9.12 -6.13 -21.76
CA ALA A 85 -9.24 -4.92 -20.95
C ALA A 85 -8.59 -5.06 -19.56
N ALA A 86 -8.20 -6.28 -19.15
CA ALA A 86 -7.67 -6.60 -17.83
C ALA A 86 -6.36 -5.88 -17.53
N ALA A 87 -5.51 -5.67 -18.54
CA ALA A 87 -4.24 -4.94 -18.38
C ALA A 87 -4.44 -3.48 -17.93
N GLY A 88 -5.55 -2.84 -18.30
CA GLY A 88 -5.90 -1.47 -17.91
C GLY A 88 -6.95 -1.37 -16.80
N HIS A 89 -7.63 -2.47 -16.45
CA HIS A 89 -8.75 -2.45 -15.50
C HIS A 89 -8.34 -1.97 -14.12
N GLY A 90 -7.23 -2.50 -13.57
CA GLY A 90 -6.74 -2.08 -12.26
C GLY A 90 -6.43 -0.59 -12.19
N LEU A 91 -5.86 -0.01 -13.26
CA LEU A 91 -5.58 1.42 -13.32
C LEU A 91 -6.85 2.26 -13.44
N ARG A 92 -7.86 1.81 -14.19
CA ARG A 92 -9.18 2.46 -14.22
C ARG A 92 -9.83 2.46 -12.83
N LEU A 93 -9.76 1.35 -12.09
CA LEU A 93 -10.26 1.29 -10.72
C LEU A 93 -9.52 2.29 -9.82
N LEU A 94 -8.19 2.35 -9.89
CA LEU A 94 -7.42 3.32 -9.11
C LEU A 94 -7.87 4.76 -9.43
N ARG A 95 -7.97 5.12 -10.72
CA ARG A 95 -8.41 6.46 -11.15
C ARG A 95 -9.82 6.79 -10.68
N SER A 96 -10.77 5.86 -10.78
CA SER A 96 -12.16 6.11 -10.37
C SER A 96 -12.35 6.20 -8.86
N HIS A 97 -11.42 5.67 -8.06
CA HIS A 97 -11.50 5.66 -6.61
C HIS A 97 -10.61 6.72 -5.95
N ALA A 98 -9.69 7.38 -6.67
CA ALA A 98 -8.78 8.39 -6.15
C ALA A 98 -9.45 9.77 -5.91
N GLY A 99 -10.71 9.78 -5.46
CA GLY A 99 -11.51 11.00 -5.25
C GLY A 99 -11.36 11.66 -3.88
N ALA A 100 -10.26 11.42 -3.16
CA ALA A 100 -10.04 12.09 -1.86
C ALA A 100 -9.69 13.58 -2.05
N ILE A 101 -10.22 14.41 -1.15
CA ILE A 101 -10.14 15.88 -1.16
C ILE A 101 -9.73 16.43 0.22
N GLY A 102 -9.56 17.75 0.32
CA GLY A 102 -9.15 18.43 1.56
C GLY A 102 -7.64 18.62 1.62
N GLU A 103 -7.11 18.84 2.82
CA GLU A 103 -5.68 19.04 3.01
C GLU A 103 -4.87 17.74 2.84
N GLU A 104 -3.58 17.89 2.52
CA GLU A 104 -2.65 16.75 2.50
C GLU A 104 -2.49 16.20 3.92
N LEU A 105 -2.64 14.88 4.06
CA LEU A 105 -2.38 14.21 5.32
C LEU A 105 -0.91 14.36 5.74
N PRO A 106 -0.63 14.54 7.04
CA PRO A 106 0.74 14.65 7.53
C PRO A 106 1.60 13.45 7.13
N ALA A 107 2.84 13.70 6.72
CA ALA A 107 3.79 12.68 6.26
C ALA A 107 3.86 11.45 7.19
N ARG A 108 3.87 11.68 8.50
CA ARG A 108 3.87 10.62 9.53
C ARG A 108 2.68 9.67 9.40
N GLN A 109 1.48 10.18 9.14
CA GLN A 109 0.27 9.37 8.99
C GLN A 109 0.32 8.57 7.68
N VAL A 110 0.75 9.20 6.58
CA VAL A 110 0.89 8.51 5.29
C VAL A 110 1.93 7.38 5.40
N ARG A 111 3.07 7.62 6.05
CA ARG A 111 4.09 6.57 6.27
C ARG A 111 3.57 5.44 7.16
N ALA A 112 2.79 5.75 8.20
CA ALA A 112 2.11 4.72 8.99
C ALA A 112 1.17 3.86 8.12
N MET A 113 0.39 4.49 7.24
CA MET A 113 -0.45 3.79 6.25
C MET A 113 0.39 2.87 5.34
N LEU A 114 1.53 3.34 4.81
CA LEU A 114 2.41 2.51 3.98
C LEU A 114 2.92 1.27 4.74
N ALA A 115 3.36 1.44 6.00
CA ALA A 115 3.86 0.36 6.83
C ALA A 115 2.78 -0.71 7.12
N VAL A 116 1.59 -0.26 7.53
CA VAL A 116 0.44 -1.15 7.76
C VAL A 116 0.08 -1.88 6.46
N ARG A 117 0.03 -1.17 5.34
CA ARG A 117 -0.36 -1.75 4.06
C ARG A 117 0.66 -2.78 3.55
N ALA A 118 1.95 -2.50 3.69
CA ALA A 118 3.01 -3.44 3.35
C ALA A 118 2.86 -4.75 4.13
N ASN A 119 2.63 -4.67 5.44
CA ASN A 119 2.41 -5.85 6.27
C ASN A 119 1.10 -6.59 5.93
N GLN A 120 0.00 -5.88 5.65
CA GLN A 120 -1.25 -6.50 5.24
C GLN A 120 -1.12 -7.32 3.94
N ILE A 121 -0.34 -6.85 2.96
CA ILE A 121 -0.10 -7.61 1.72
C ILE A 121 0.65 -8.92 2.04
N LEU A 122 1.61 -8.87 2.95
CA LEU A 122 2.40 -10.02 3.40
C LEU A 122 1.59 -11.07 4.16
N ALA A 123 0.41 -10.73 4.69
CA ALA A 123 -0.50 -11.70 5.29
C ALA A 123 -0.93 -12.80 4.29
N GLY A 124 -0.86 -12.51 2.98
CA GLY A 124 -1.10 -13.50 1.92
C GLY A 124 -2.56 -13.65 1.49
N GLY A 125 -3.45 -12.74 1.88
CA GLY A 125 -4.85 -12.69 1.44
C GLY A 125 -5.12 -11.71 0.29
N ALA A 126 -4.19 -10.78 0.00
CA ALA A 126 -4.45 -9.65 -0.88
C ALA A 126 -4.42 -9.99 -2.39
N GLY A 127 -3.79 -11.11 -2.79
CA GLY A 127 -3.64 -11.47 -4.20
C GLY A 127 -2.91 -10.40 -5.04
N LEU A 128 -1.99 -9.64 -4.42
CA LEU A 128 -1.25 -8.54 -5.04
C LEU A 128 0.22 -8.94 -5.28
N ARG A 129 0.84 -8.39 -6.33
CA ARG A 129 2.26 -8.68 -6.65
C ARG A 129 3.17 -8.34 -5.45
N PRO A 130 4.07 -9.24 -5.01
CA PRO A 130 4.94 -9.02 -3.84
C PRO A 130 5.83 -7.78 -3.94
N SER A 131 6.18 -7.38 -5.15
CA SER A 131 6.98 -6.17 -5.40
C SER A 131 6.34 -4.86 -4.99
N VAL A 132 5.01 -4.82 -4.81
CA VAL A 132 4.37 -3.68 -4.18
C VAL A 132 4.89 -3.52 -2.75
N VAL A 133 5.11 -4.62 -2.02
CA VAL A 133 5.72 -4.58 -0.68
C VAL A 133 7.13 -3.98 -0.74
N SER A 134 7.94 -4.42 -1.71
CA SER A 134 9.29 -3.87 -1.91
C SER A 134 9.26 -2.36 -2.17
N ALA A 135 8.37 -1.89 -3.05
CA ALA A 135 8.23 -0.46 -3.34
C ALA A 135 7.76 0.35 -2.11
N LEU A 136 6.84 -0.19 -1.31
CA LEU A 136 6.41 0.46 -0.06
C LEU A 136 7.56 0.52 0.97
N CYS A 137 8.39 -0.52 1.05
CA CYS A 137 9.56 -0.53 1.91
C CYS A 137 10.62 0.47 1.43
N GLU A 138 10.89 0.56 0.12
CA GLU A 138 11.77 1.57 -0.47
C GLU A 138 11.32 2.99 -0.13
N ALA A 139 10.01 3.28 -0.25
CA ALA A 139 9.45 4.58 0.12
C ALA A 139 9.71 4.91 1.59
N LEU A 140 9.43 3.95 2.49
CA LEU A 140 9.64 4.11 3.93
C LEU A 140 11.10 4.36 4.30
N ILE A 141 12.04 3.67 3.63
CA ILE A 141 13.49 3.82 3.81
C ILE A 141 13.96 5.18 3.29
N GLY A 142 13.47 5.61 2.12
CA GLY A 142 13.83 6.89 1.51
C GLY A 142 13.22 8.12 2.18
N GLY A 143 12.14 7.93 2.94
CA GLY A 143 11.32 9.00 3.51
C GLY A 143 10.26 9.54 2.55
N ALA A 144 10.12 8.95 1.36
CA ALA A 144 9.09 9.30 0.40
C ALA A 144 7.71 8.82 0.85
N HIS A 145 6.69 9.60 0.52
CA HIS A 145 5.30 9.25 0.74
C HIS A 145 4.41 9.82 -0.37
N PRO A 146 3.37 9.11 -0.81
CA PRO A 146 2.42 9.65 -1.78
C PRO A 146 1.67 10.83 -1.17
N VAL A 147 1.26 11.79 -1.99
CA VAL A 147 0.25 12.76 -1.55
C VAL A 147 -1.05 12.00 -1.26
N VAL A 148 -1.63 12.21 -0.10
CA VAL A 148 -2.94 11.63 0.28
C VAL A 148 -3.76 12.72 0.93
N HIS A 149 -5.03 12.83 0.59
CA HIS A 149 -5.92 13.85 1.15
C HIS A 149 -6.85 13.29 2.23
N GLU A 150 -7.28 14.14 3.16
CA GLU A 150 -7.94 13.73 4.40
C GLU A 150 -9.40 13.23 4.25
N PHE A 151 -10.16 13.73 3.28
CA PHE A 151 -11.57 13.38 3.11
C PHE A 151 -11.79 12.44 1.92
N GLY A 152 -12.78 11.55 2.01
CA GLY A 152 -13.19 10.66 0.92
C GLY A 152 -13.26 9.17 1.28
N SER A 153 -12.84 8.79 2.50
CA SER A 153 -13.12 7.46 3.06
C SER A 153 -14.42 7.50 3.87
N VAL A 154 -15.20 6.41 3.82
CA VAL A 154 -16.38 6.17 4.67
C VAL A 154 -16.13 5.04 5.68
N GLY A 155 -14.87 4.61 5.85
CA GLY A 155 -14.46 3.62 6.86
C GLY A 155 -14.71 2.16 6.49
N THR A 156 -15.36 1.86 5.36
CA THR A 156 -15.56 0.49 4.83
C THR A 156 -14.48 0.11 3.81
N GLY A 157 -13.24 0.47 4.14
CA GLY A 157 -12.07 0.41 3.29
C GLY A 157 -11.61 1.81 2.87
N ASP A 158 -10.34 2.12 3.10
CA ASP A 158 -9.74 3.42 2.77
C ASP A 158 -9.42 3.54 1.27
N LEU A 159 -10.44 3.30 0.44
CA LEU A 159 -10.29 3.17 -1.01
C LEU A 159 -9.66 4.40 -1.64
N ALA A 160 -10.07 5.61 -1.23
CA ALA A 160 -9.56 6.84 -1.83
C ALA A 160 -8.07 7.08 -1.52
N ALA A 161 -7.67 6.89 -0.27
CA ALA A 161 -6.26 7.00 0.14
C ALA A 161 -5.39 5.91 -0.51
N LEU A 162 -5.86 4.66 -0.51
CA LEU A 162 -5.14 3.55 -1.13
C LEU A 162 -5.10 3.64 -2.66
N ALA A 163 -6.10 4.26 -3.28
CA ALA A 163 -6.10 4.55 -4.71
C ALA A 163 -5.07 5.62 -5.07
N GLN A 164 -4.98 6.72 -4.31
CA GLN A 164 -3.94 7.74 -4.45
C GLN A 164 -2.53 7.13 -4.27
N MET A 165 -2.34 6.27 -3.27
CA MET A 165 -1.09 5.50 -3.11
C MET A 165 -0.82 4.60 -4.33
N GLY A 166 -1.82 3.88 -4.83
CA GLY A 166 -1.69 3.01 -5.99
C GLY A 166 -1.34 3.76 -7.27
N LEU A 167 -1.96 4.92 -7.51
CA LEU A 167 -1.61 5.81 -8.61
C LEU A 167 -0.20 6.37 -8.46
N ALA A 168 0.25 6.67 -7.24
CA ALA A 168 1.60 7.18 -7.01
C ALA A 168 2.65 6.12 -7.36
N LEU A 169 2.41 4.86 -6.97
CA LEU A 169 3.24 3.71 -7.38
C LEU A 169 3.19 3.48 -8.89
N ALA A 170 2.04 3.73 -9.52
CA ALA A 170 1.88 3.71 -10.98
C ALA A 170 2.42 4.99 -11.66
N GLY A 171 2.96 5.95 -10.90
CA GLY A 171 3.51 7.23 -11.33
C GLY A 171 2.52 8.19 -11.99
N GLU A 172 1.24 8.11 -11.62
CA GLU A 172 0.15 9.01 -12.03
C GLU A 172 -0.35 9.90 -10.87
N HIS A 173 0.36 9.88 -9.75
CA HIS A 173 0.06 10.70 -8.57
C HIS A 173 1.37 11.14 -7.91
N PRO A 174 1.48 12.38 -7.38
CA PRO A 174 2.73 12.90 -6.85
C PRO A 174 3.20 12.20 -5.58
N TRP A 175 4.52 12.22 -5.40
CA TRP A 175 5.21 11.90 -4.16
C TRP A 175 5.72 13.17 -3.48
N ARG A 176 5.89 13.11 -2.16
CA ARG A 176 6.60 14.07 -1.32
C ARG A 176 7.82 13.38 -0.69
N GLY A 177 8.80 14.16 -0.25
CA GLY A 177 10.05 13.65 0.34
C GLY A 177 11.05 13.12 -0.70
N THR A 178 12.18 12.60 -0.21
CA THR A 178 13.24 12.02 -1.05
C THR A 178 13.10 10.50 -1.17
N GLY A 179 13.69 9.90 -2.21
CA GLY A 179 13.72 8.44 -2.33
C GLY A 179 12.39 7.80 -2.73
N ALA A 180 11.61 8.48 -3.58
CA ALA A 180 10.43 7.88 -4.18
C ALA A 180 10.81 6.55 -4.87
N PRO A 181 10.01 5.48 -4.71
CA PRO A 181 10.31 4.19 -5.31
C PRO A 181 10.50 4.35 -6.81
N ARG A 182 11.51 3.67 -7.36
CA ARG A 182 11.65 3.64 -8.82
C ARG A 182 10.39 3.01 -9.40
N ARG A 183 9.84 3.59 -10.49
CA ARG A 183 8.83 2.93 -11.32
C ARG A 183 9.40 1.57 -11.71
N SER A 184 8.98 0.54 -11.01
CA SER A 184 9.38 -0.83 -11.28
C SER A 184 8.41 -1.41 -12.31
N ARG A 185 8.86 -2.42 -13.06
CA ARG A 185 8.24 -2.99 -14.28
C ARG A 185 6.91 -3.73 -14.01
N TRP A 186 5.98 -3.14 -13.26
CA TRP A 186 4.66 -3.71 -12.95
C TRP A 186 3.54 -3.00 -13.70
N THR A 187 3.76 -1.75 -14.10
CA THR A 187 2.95 -1.08 -15.12
C THR A 187 3.41 -1.61 -16.47
N THR A 188 2.69 -2.58 -17.03
CA THR A 188 2.82 -2.90 -18.46
C THR A 188 2.29 -1.69 -19.23
N THR A 189 3.12 -0.68 -19.44
CA THR A 189 2.86 0.32 -20.48
C THR A 189 3.38 -0.31 -21.76
N THR A 190 2.49 -0.94 -22.54
CA THR A 190 2.67 -0.96 -23.98
C THR A 190 2.74 0.50 -24.41
N ARG A 191 3.96 1.00 -24.67
CA ARG A 191 4.13 2.15 -25.56
C ARG A 191 3.58 1.69 -26.91
N SER A 192 2.38 2.11 -27.27
CA SER A 192 2.06 2.20 -28.69
C SER A 192 2.91 3.33 -29.29
N PRO A 193 3.37 3.16 -30.54
CA PRO A 193 4.30 4.07 -31.22
C PRO A 193 3.73 5.49 -31.35
#